data_AF-A0A1G9PSY9-F1
#
_entry.id   AF-A0A1G9PSY9-F1
#
_cell.length_a   1.000
_cell.length_b   1.000
_cell.length_c   1.000
_cell.angle_alpha   90.00
_cell.angle_beta   90.00
_cell.angle_gamma   90.00
#
_symmetry.space_group_name_H-M   'P 1'
#
loop_
_entity.id
_entity.type
_entity.pdbx_description
1 polymer ?
#
loop_
_entity_poly.entity_id
_entity_poly.type
_entity_poly.pdbx_seq_one_letter_code
_entity_poly.pdbx_strand_id
1 'polypeptide(L)'
;MRAEFDKLVWDHPPAFDTWLEQIAEARSRGYAVDQGIYISGVTVVAVPVFGPNGNMTRSLVAIGISERLQNSEIPKLAAAMMAIRDDLEEMQMDTGR
;
A
#
# COMPACT_ATOMS: atom_id res chain seq x y z
N MET A 1 2.12 16.35 7.04
CA MET A 1 1.10 15.29 7.13
C MET A 1 -0.31 15.86 7.01
N ARG A 2 -0.75 16.83 7.84
CA ARG A 2 -2.08 17.45 7.71
C ARG A 2 -2.34 18.05 6.32
N ALA A 3 -1.42 18.89 5.84
CA ALA A 3 -1.54 19.48 4.51
C ALA A 3 -1.55 18.47 3.34
N GLU A 4 -1.00 17.26 3.52
CA GLU A 4 -1.08 16.21 2.49
C GLU A 4 -2.42 15.47 2.56
N PHE A 5 -2.92 15.23 3.77
CA PHE A 5 -4.25 14.66 3.99
C PHE A 5 -5.36 15.53 3.38
N ASP A 6 -5.26 16.85 3.56
CA ASP A 6 -6.26 17.81 3.06
C ASP A 6 -6.30 17.92 1.52
N LYS A 7 -5.27 17.41 0.80
CA LYS A 7 -5.24 17.38 -0.67
C LYS A 7 -5.94 16.15 -1.27
N LEU A 8 -6.21 15.13 -0.46
CA LEU A 8 -6.77 13.87 -0.93
C LEU A 8 -8.26 14.01 -1.20
N VAL A 9 -8.70 13.47 -2.34
CA VAL A 9 -10.12 13.43 -2.73
C VAL A 9 -10.68 12.08 -2.31
N TRP A 10 -11.39 12.05 -1.19
CA TRP A 10 -11.94 10.84 -0.59
C TRP A 10 -13.40 10.65 -0.97
N ASP A 11 -13.82 9.41 -1.21
CA ASP A 11 -15.24 9.04 -1.22
C ASP A 11 -15.81 9.00 0.20
N HIS A 12 -15.04 8.43 1.15
CA HIS A 12 -15.41 8.34 2.57
C HIS A 12 -14.24 8.80 3.44
N PRO A 13 -14.07 10.13 3.66
CA PRO A 13 -12.88 10.65 4.34
C PRO A 13 -12.79 10.12 5.77
N PRO A 14 -11.66 9.48 6.17
CA PRO A 14 -11.45 9.08 7.54
C PRO A 14 -11.14 10.31 8.41
N ALA A 15 -11.20 10.16 9.74
CA ALA A 15 -10.59 11.18 10.60
C ALA A 15 -9.07 11.21 10.37
N PHE A 16 -8.45 12.39 10.49
CA PHE A 16 -7.01 12.53 10.31
C PHE A 16 -6.20 11.62 11.24
N ASP A 17 -6.65 11.45 12.49
CA ASP A 17 -5.96 10.61 13.46
C ASP A 17 -6.06 9.12 13.07
N THR A 18 -7.22 8.67 12.58
CA THR A 18 -7.38 7.32 12.01
C THR A 18 -6.47 7.10 10.81
N TRP A 19 -6.32 8.10 9.94
CA TRP A 19 -5.39 8.02 8.82
C TRP A 19 -3.93 7.92 9.27
N LEU A 20 -3.54 8.63 10.34
CA LEU A 20 -2.20 8.49 10.94
C LEU A 20 -1.96 7.09 11.52
N GLU A 21 -2.97 6.50 12.17
CA GLU A 21 -2.91 5.12 12.66
C GLU A 21 -2.73 4.12 11.52
N GLN A 22 -3.46 4.29 10.41
CA GLN A 22 -3.33 3.46 9.21
C GLN A 22 -1.93 3.58 8.57
N ILE A 23 -1.32 4.77 8.57
CA ILE A 23 0.07 4.95 8.14
C ILE A 23 1.05 4.19 9.04
N ALA A 24 0.86 4.27 10.36
CA ALA A 24 1.70 3.57 11.33
C ALA A 24 1.57 2.04 11.18
N GLU A 25 0.35 1.56 11.02
CA GLU A 25 0.06 0.15 10.74
C GLU A 25 0.73 -0.30 9.44
N ALA A 26 0.58 0.46 8.36
CA ALA A 26 1.19 0.14 7.07
C ALA A 26 2.72 0.05 7.15
N ARG A 27 3.36 0.95 7.91
CA ARG A 27 4.80 0.91 8.18
C ARG A 27 5.19 -0.32 9.00
N SER A 28 4.37 -0.72 9.97
CA SER A 28 4.63 -1.89 10.81
C SER A 28 4.49 -3.21 10.06
N ARG A 29 3.49 -3.34 9.16
CA ARG A 29 3.21 -4.59 8.44
C ARG A 29 3.85 -4.68 7.05
N GLY A 30 4.37 -3.57 6.53
CA GLY A 30 5.05 -3.49 5.24
C GLY A 30 4.14 -3.33 4.02
N TYR A 31 2.83 -3.07 4.21
CA TYR A 31 1.87 -2.82 3.13
C TYR A 31 0.69 -1.97 3.61
N ALA A 32 0.04 -1.24 2.70
CA ALA A 32 -1.17 -0.47 2.97
C ALA A 32 -2.41 -1.17 2.39
N VAL A 33 -3.55 -0.94 3.01
CA VAL A 33 -4.86 -1.41 2.56
C VAL A 33 -5.85 -0.26 2.67
N ASP A 34 -6.53 0.03 1.58
CA ASP A 34 -7.72 0.88 1.54
C ASP A 34 -8.90 -0.01 1.17
N GLN A 35 -9.98 0.02 1.95
CA GLN A 35 -11.20 -0.74 1.67
C GLN A 35 -12.36 0.22 1.48
N GLY A 36 -12.48 0.78 0.28
CA GLY A 36 -13.59 1.65 -0.07
C GLY A 36 -13.51 3.07 0.50
N ILE A 37 -12.40 3.47 1.13
CA ILE A 37 -12.26 4.78 1.79
C ILE A 37 -11.92 5.84 0.72
N TYR A 38 -10.93 5.53 -0.12
CA TYR A 38 -10.53 6.40 -1.22
C TYR A 38 -11.46 6.28 -2.43
N ILE A 39 -11.85 5.05 -2.82
CA ILE A 39 -12.78 4.77 -3.93
C ILE A 39 -13.80 3.73 -3.47
N SER A 40 -15.08 4.10 -3.44
CA SER A 40 -16.15 3.24 -2.96
C SER A 40 -16.27 1.94 -3.76
N GLY A 41 -16.48 0.82 -3.07
CA GLY A 41 -16.57 -0.52 -3.67
C GLY A 41 -15.22 -1.12 -4.09
N VAL A 42 -14.10 -0.42 -3.92
CA VAL A 42 -12.78 -0.88 -4.35
C VAL A 42 -11.85 -1.09 -3.16
N THR A 43 -11.23 -2.27 -3.09
CA THR A 43 -10.12 -2.54 -2.18
C THR A 43 -8.80 -2.34 -2.93
N VAL A 44 -7.92 -1.51 -2.36
CA VAL A 44 -6.56 -1.27 -2.85
C VAL A 44 -5.57 -1.84 -1.86
N VAL A 45 -4.67 -2.70 -2.32
CA VAL A 45 -3.52 -3.20 -1.54
C VAL A 45 -2.26 -2.66 -2.18
N ALA A 46 -1.41 -1.98 -1.40
CA ALA A 46 -0.20 -1.36 -1.90
C ALA A 46 1.03 -1.80 -1.10
N VAL A 47 2.08 -2.17 -1.81
CA VAL A 47 3.35 -2.63 -1.27
C VAL A 47 4.45 -1.66 -1.71
N PRO A 48 5.20 -1.03 -0.78
CA PRO A 48 6.23 -0.04 -1.13
C PRO A 48 7.47 -0.72 -1.68
N VAL A 49 8.08 -0.15 -2.74
CA VAL A 49 9.37 -0.56 -3.31
C VAL A 49 10.42 0.48 -2.94
N PHE A 50 11.54 0.04 -2.37
CA PHE A 50 12.61 0.90 -1.90
C PHE A 50 13.79 0.92 -2.88
N GLY A 51 14.38 2.10 -3.06
CA GLY A 51 15.63 2.25 -3.78
C GLY A 51 16.84 1.91 -2.91
N PRO A 52 18.06 1.90 -3.49
CA PRO A 52 19.29 1.52 -2.80
C PRO A 52 19.60 2.35 -1.53
N ASN A 53 19.08 3.57 -1.46
CA ASN A 53 19.29 4.48 -0.32
C ASN A 53 18.20 4.34 0.76
N GLY A 54 17.33 3.34 0.66
CA GLY A 54 16.23 3.10 1.61
C GLY A 54 15.05 4.05 1.47
N ASN A 55 15.04 4.92 0.46
CA ASN A 55 13.89 5.76 0.14
C ASN A 55 12.86 4.98 -0.69
N MET A 56 11.58 5.12 -0.36
CA MET A 56 10.51 4.56 -1.20
C MET A 56 10.51 5.28 -2.55
N THR A 57 10.65 4.53 -3.65
CA THR A 57 10.71 5.08 -5.01
C THR A 57 9.46 4.78 -5.82
N ARG A 58 8.83 3.63 -5.56
CA ARG A 58 7.65 3.12 -6.27
C ARG A 58 6.78 2.31 -5.30
N SER A 59 5.65 1.82 -5.80
CA SER A 59 4.83 0.83 -5.11
C SER A 59 4.25 -0.17 -6.11
N LEU A 60 4.12 -1.44 -5.70
CA LEU A 60 3.26 -2.41 -6.38
C LEU A 60 1.84 -2.27 -5.82
N VAL A 61 0.84 -2.21 -6.70
CA VAL A 61 -0.55 -2.00 -6.30
C VAL A 61 -1.43 -3.07 -6.93
N ALA A 62 -2.26 -3.70 -6.12
CA ALA A 62 -3.35 -4.56 -6.56
C ALA A 62 -4.68 -3.91 -6.20
N ILE A 63 -5.63 -3.96 -7.13
CA ILE A 63 -6.96 -3.36 -6.99
C ILE A 63 -8.00 -4.42 -7.29
N GLY A 64 -9.03 -4.52 -6.43
CA GLY A 64 -10.11 -5.48 -6.59
C GLY A 64 -11.45 -4.94 -6.12
N ILE A 65 -12.52 -5.61 -6.55
CA ILE A 65 -13.88 -5.36 -6.07
C ILE A 65 -13.98 -5.82 -4.62
N SER A 66 -14.38 -4.93 -3.71
CA SER A 66 -14.34 -5.16 -2.26
C SER A 66 -15.14 -6.38 -1.84
N GLU A 67 -16.29 -6.61 -2.46
CA GLU A 67 -17.17 -7.75 -2.18
C GLU A 67 -16.50 -9.10 -2.48
N ARG A 68 -15.55 -9.12 -3.42
CA ARG A 68 -14.81 -10.32 -3.82
C ARG A 68 -13.49 -10.47 -3.06
N LEU A 69 -12.82 -9.35 -2.74
CA LEU A 69 -11.56 -9.34 -2.01
C LEU A 69 -11.82 -9.28 -0.50
N GLN A 70 -12.13 -10.44 0.07
CA GLN A 70 -12.44 -10.63 1.49
C GLN A 70 -11.19 -10.42 2.38
N ASN A 71 -11.41 -10.04 3.64
CA ASN A 71 -10.34 -9.74 4.61
C ASN A 71 -9.32 -10.87 4.80
N SER A 72 -9.73 -12.14 4.67
CA SER A 72 -8.82 -13.29 4.80
C SER A 72 -7.82 -13.41 3.65
N GLU A 73 -8.13 -12.86 2.48
CA GLU A 73 -7.30 -12.97 1.28
C GLU A 73 -6.29 -11.82 1.17
N ILE A 74 -6.57 -10.68 1.81
CA ILE A 74 -5.70 -9.50 1.77
C ILE A 74 -4.28 -9.81 2.29
N PRO A 75 -4.08 -10.47 3.45
CA PRO A 75 -2.73 -10.80 3.90
C PRO A 75 -1.99 -11.74 2.94
N LYS A 76 -2.70 -12.69 2.30
CA LYS A 76 -2.10 -13.62 1.33
C LYS A 76 -1.66 -12.88 0.07
N LEU A 77 -2.52 -12.00 -0.45
CA LEU A 77 -2.23 -11.15 -1.60
C LEU A 77 -1.05 -10.23 -1.29
N ALA A 78 -1.05 -9.57 -0.14
CA ALA A 78 0.05 -8.71 0.29
C ALA A 78 1.37 -9.49 0.40
N ALA A 79 1.36 -10.68 1.00
CA ALA A 79 2.56 -11.53 1.08
C ALA A 79 3.10 -11.91 -0.30
N ALA A 80 2.23 -12.27 -1.25
CA ALA A 80 2.65 -12.58 -2.62
C ALA A 80 3.21 -11.35 -3.34
N MET A 81 2.58 -10.18 -3.18
CA MET A 81 3.08 -8.93 -3.73
C MET A 81 4.43 -8.51 -3.12
N MET A 82 4.62 -8.76 -1.82
CA MET A 82 5.88 -8.50 -1.13
C MET A 82 7.00 -9.38 -1.68
N ALA A 83 6.75 -10.69 -1.89
CA ALA A 83 7.73 -11.57 -2.51
C ALA A 83 8.14 -11.07 -3.92
N ILE A 84 7.17 -10.66 -4.74
CA ILE A 84 7.45 -10.09 -6.08
C ILE A 84 8.27 -8.80 -5.98
N ARG A 85 7.96 -7.92 -5.03
CA ARG A 85 8.78 -6.72 -4.80
C ARG A 85 10.22 -7.12 -4.46
N ASP A 86 10.39 -8.04 -3.52
CA ASP A 86 11.71 -8.40 -3.01
C ASP A 86 12.58 -8.95 -4.17
N ASP A 87 12.00 -9.77 -5.06
CA ASP A 87 12.65 -10.22 -6.30
C ASP A 87 13.02 -9.03 -7.23
N LEU A 88 12.12 -8.05 -7.39
CA LEU A 88 12.37 -6.86 -8.22
C LEU A 88 13.48 -5.97 -7.65
N GLU A 89 13.59 -5.88 -6.32
CA GLU A 89 14.65 -5.13 -5.66
C GLU A 89 16.01 -5.82 -5.85
N GLU A 90 16.05 -7.15 -5.78
CA GLU A 90 17.27 -7.94 -6.05
C GLU A 90 17.78 -7.78 -7.49
N MET A 91 16.89 -7.89 -8.49
CA MET A 91 17.25 -7.72 -9.90
C MET A 91 17.79 -6.31 -10.23
N GLN A 92 17.23 -5.28 -9.59
CA GLN A 92 17.67 -3.89 -9.79
C GLN A 92 19.05 -3.62 -9.19
N MET A 93 19.42 -4.32 -8.11
CA MET A 93 20.77 -4.24 -7.55
C MET A 93 21.81 -4.85 -8.49
N ASP A 94 21.48 -5.93 -9.21
CA ASP A 94 22.42 -6.61 -10.11
C ASP A 94 22.65 -5.84 -11.43
N THR A 95 21.64 -5.09 -11.89
CA THR A 95 21.73 -4.26 -13.11
C THR A 95 22.44 -2.91 -12.87
N GLY A 96 22.67 -2.54 -11.60
CA GLY A 96 23.28 -1.26 -11.20
C GLY A 96 24.82 -1.24 -11.15
N ARG A 97 25.50 -2.23 -11.75
CA ARG A 97 26.97 -2.32 -11.85
C ARG A 97 27.51 -1.86 -13.21
#